data_AF-A0A2L2N9R1-F1
#
_entry.id   AF-A0A2L2N9R1-F1
#
_cell.length_a   1.000
_cell.length_b   1.000
_cell.length_c   1.000
_cell.angle_alpha   90.00
_cell.angle_beta   90.00
_cell.angle_gamma   90.00
#
_symmetry.space_group_name_H-M   'P 1'
#
loop_
_entity.id
_entity.type
_entity.pdbx_description
1 polymer ?
#
loop_
_entity_poly.entity_id
_entity_poly.type
_entity_poly.pdbx_seq_one_letter_code
_entity_poly.pdbx_strand_id
1 'polypeptide(L)' 'MTVQSSSSIQQQVTTQVLSVPVQSALYIALCSLTLWTIYFTTYPAIHDTTHTLRHHTLMVSCH' A
#
# COMPACT_ATOMS: atom_id res chain seq x y z
N MET A 1 0.04 20.03 39.42
CA MET A 1 0.61 20.08 38.07
C MET A 1 0.70 18.66 37.53
N THR A 2 -0.18 18.29 36.60
CA THR A 2 -0.22 16.98 35.96
C THR A 2 0.74 16.96 34.78
N VAL A 3 1.96 16.49 35.00
CA VAL A 3 2.95 16.24 33.93
C VAL A 3 2.71 14.85 33.36
N GLN A 4 1.56 14.65 32.71
CA GLN A 4 1.19 13.41 32.02
C GLN A 4 0.42 13.83 30.78
N SER A 5 1.09 14.08 29.65
CA SER A 5 0.35 14.40 28.42
C SER A 5 1.10 14.03 27.15
N SER A 6 2.42 14.15 27.10
CA SER A 6 3.20 13.84 25.89
C SER A 6 3.54 12.35 25.77
N SER A 7 3.95 11.69 26.85
CA SER A 7 4.34 10.27 26.83
C SER A 7 3.16 9.31 26.61
N SER A 8 1.99 9.58 27.19
CA SER A 8 0.84 8.67 27.06
C SER A 8 0.24 8.68 25.65
N ILE A 9 0.20 9.85 25.00
CA ILE A 9 -0.29 9.99 23.62
C ILE A 9 0.67 9.28 22.66
N GLN A 10 1.99 9.49 22.80
CA GLN A 10 2.99 8.79 21.99
C GLN A 10 2.92 7.28 22.16
N GLN A 11 2.72 6.80 23.39
CA GLN A 11 2.60 5.37 23.67
C GLN A 11 1.32 4.77 23.07
N GLN A 12 0.18 5.45 23.18
CA GLN A 12 -1.06 5.04 22.53
C GLN A 12 -0.93 4.96 21.02
N VAL A 13 -0.35 5.98 20.37
CA VAL A 13 -0.11 5.99 18.93
C VAL A 13 0.82 4.84 18.52
N THR A 14 1.85 4.58 19.31
CA THR A 14 2.77 3.45 19.06
C THR A 14 2.04 2.12 19.16
N THR A 15 1.23 1.89 20.20
CA THR A 15 0.45 0.65 20.34
C THR A 15 -0.58 0.48 19.22
N GLN A 16 -1.17 1.56 18.74
CA GLN A 16 -2.14 1.53 17.63
C GLN A 16 -1.47 1.21 16.29
N VAL A 17 -0.35 1.88 15.96
CA VAL A 17 0.41 1.64 14.72
C VAL A 17 1.06 0.25 14.72
N LEU A 18 1.54 -0.19 15.89
CA LEU A 18 2.10 -1.53 16.08
C LEU A 18 1.03 -2.61 16.25
N SER A 19 -0.27 -2.26 16.20
CA SER A 19 -1.33 -3.25 16.26
C SER A 19 -1.33 -4.08 14.98
N VAL A 20 -1.52 -5.40 15.13
CA VAL A 20 -1.66 -6.34 14.01
C VAL A 20 -2.65 -5.88 12.94
N PRO A 21 -3.86 -5.36 13.25
CA PRO A 21 -4.78 -4.92 12.20
C PRO A 21 -4.25 -3.74 11.39
N VAL A 22 -3.57 -2.77 12.02
CA VAL A 22 -2.98 -1.62 11.29
C VAL A 22 -1.83 -2.07 10.42
N GLN A 23 -0.95 -2.95 10.93
CA GLN A 23 0.13 -3.53 10.13
C GLN A 23 -0.40 -4.30 8.91
N SER A 24 -1.44 -5.12 9.09
CA SER A 24 -2.09 -5.86 8.01
C SER A 24 -2.72 -4.94 6.98
N ALA A 25 -3.41 -3.88 7.42
CA ALA A 25 -4.01 -2.90 6.51
C ALA A 25 -2.94 -2.18 5.67
N LEU A 26 -1.83 -1.77 6.30
CA LEU A 26 -0.71 -1.15 5.60
C LEU A 26 -0.06 -2.12 4.60
N TYR A 27 0.10 -3.38 4.97
CA TYR A 27 0.63 -4.41 4.08
C TYR A 27 -0.28 -4.64 2.85
N ILE A 28 -1.59 -4.79 3.07
CA ILE A 28 -2.56 -4.94 1.99
C ILE A 28 -2.54 -3.70 1.08
N ALA A 29 -2.52 -2.49 1.65
CA ALA A 29 -2.45 -1.26 0.88
C ALA A 29 -1.19 -1.18 0.03
N LEU A 30 -0.03 -1.59 0.57
CA LEU A 30 1.23 -1.64 -0.16
C LEU A 30 1.19 -2.68 -1.29
N CYS A 31 0.62 -3.86 -1.05
CA CYS A 31 0.42 -4.87 -2.09
C CYS A 31 -0.49 -4.36 -3.20
N SER A 32 -1.62 -3.76 -2.85
CA SER A 32 -2.56 -3.17 -3.82
C SER A 32 -1.89 -2.07 -4.65
N LEU A 33 -1.12 -1.18 -4.03
CA LEU A 33 -0.39 -0.12 -4.73
C LEU A 33 0.67 -0.68 -5.68
N THR A 34 1.38 -1.72 -5.25
CA THR A 34 2.40 -2.40 -6.08
C THR A 34 1.75 -3.02 -7.32
N LEU A 35 0.66 -3.77 -7.13
CA LEU A 35 -0.09 -4.37 -8.23
C LEU A 35 -0.64 -3.29 -9.16
N TRP A 36 -1.26 -2.24 -8.61
CA TRP A 36 -1.75 -1.12 -9.40
C TRP A 36 -0.65 -0.49 -10.25
N THR A 37 0.53 -0.28 -9.67
CA THR A 37 1.68 0.27 -10.40
C THR A 37 2.09 -0.62 -11.58
N ILE A 38 2.18 -1.93 -11.38
CA ILE A 38 2.52 -2.87 -12.45
C ILE A 38 1.44 -2.88 -13.55
N TYR A 39 0.17 -2.91 -13.15
CA TYR A 39 -0.96 -2.95 -14.07
C TYR A 39 -1.24 -1.62 -14.77
N PHE A 40 -0.75 -0.48 -14.28
CA PHE A 40 -1.06 0.83 -14.86
C PHE A 40 0.17 1.69 -15.21
N THR A 41 1.39 1.18 -15.02
CA THR A 41 2.61 1.89 -15.43
C THR A 41 2.63 2.17 -16.93
N THR A 42 3.19 3.32 -17.30
CA THR A 42 3.47 3.77 -18.67
C THR A 42 4.95 3.58 -19.05
N TYR A 43 5.77 3.06 -18.14
CA TYR A 43 7.18 2.80 -18.41
C TYR A 43 7.34 1.57 -19.31
N PRO A 44 7.89 1.71 -20.54
CA PRO A 44 7.83 0.67 -21.58
C PRO A 44 8.39 -0.68 -21.14
N ALA A 45 9.55 -0.71 -20.47
CA ALA A 45 10.17 -1.99 -20.11
C ALA A 45 9.30 -2.83 -19.15
N ILE A 46 8.61 -2.19 -18.20
CA ILE A 46 7.72 -2.90 -17.26
C ILE A 46 6.36 -3.18 -17.93
N HIS A 47 5.85 -2.22 -18.69
CA HIS A 47 4.62 -2.37 -19.47
C HIS A 47 4.70 -3.60 -20.38
N ASP A 48 5.75 -3.71 -21.19
CA ASP A 48 5.91 -4.78 -22.17
C ASP A 48 6.11 -6.14 -21.50
N THR A 49 6.85 -6.19 -20.39
CA THR A 49 7.02 -7.41 -19.59
C THR A 49 5.69 -7.94 -19.05
N THR A 50 4.77 -7.03 -18.71
CA THR A 50 3.46 -7.38 -18.12
C THR A 50 2.30 -7.27 -19.11
N HIS A 51 2.58 -7.00 -20.39
CA HIS A 51 1.56 -6.69 -21.39
C HIS A 51 0.55 -7.82 -21.56
N THR A 52 1.00 -9.06 -21.67
CA THR A 52 0.12 -10.23 -21.75
C THR A 52 -0.78 -10.34 -20.52
N LEU A 53 -0.23 -10.17 -19.32
CA LEU A 53 -1.00 -10.22 -18.07
C LEU A 53 -2.08 -9.13 -18.02
N ARG A 54 -1.74 -7.93 -18.50
CA ARG A 54 -2.66 -6.79 -18.57
C ARG A 54 -3.81 -7.06 -19.55
N HIS A 55 -3.56 -7.65 -20.72
CA HIS A 55 -4.61 -8.05 -21.67
C HIS A 55 -5.59 -9.09 -21.13
N HIS A 56 -5.13 -9.96 -20.22
CA HIS A 56 -6.02 -10.92 -19.55
C HIS A 56 -6.81 -10.32 -18.38
N THR A 57 -6.51 -9.07 -17.98
CA THR A 57 -7.15 -8.40 -16.85
C THR A 57 -8.16 -7.39 -17.36
N LEU A 58 -9.45 -7.74 -17.22
CA LEU A 58 -10.56 -6.86 -17.58
C LEU A 58 -10.40 -5.49 -16.90
N MET A 59 -10.64 -4.41 -17.66
CA MET A 59 -10.49 -3.00 -17.25
C MET A 59 -9.07 -2.43 -17.18
N VAL A 60 -8.03 -3.20 -17.52
CA VAL A 60 -6.69 -2.64 -17.70
C VAL A 60 -6.51 -2.24 -19.16
N SER A 61 -6.74 -0.95 -19.46
CA SER A 61 -6.52 -0.42 -20.81
C SER A 61 -5.06 -0.56 -21.21
N CYS A 62 -4.84 -1.13 -22.39
CA CYS A 62 -3.55 -1.18 -23.09
C CYS A 62 -3.83 -0.76 -24.53
N HIS A 63 -3.03 0.21 -25.02
CA HIS A 63 -3.04 0.88 -26.33
C HIS A 63 -4.41 1.17 -27.01
#